data_AF-A0A917A1B1-F1
#
_entry.id   AF-A0A917A1B1-F1
#
_cell.length_a   1.000
_cell.length_b   1.000
_cell.length_c   1.000
_cell.angle_alpha   90.00
_cell.angle_beta   90.00
_cell.angle_gamma   90.00
#
_symmetry.space_group_name_H-M   'P 1'
#
loop_
_entity.id
_entity.type
_entity.pdbx_description
1 polymer ?
#
loop_
_entity_poly.entity_id
_entity_poly.type
_entity_poly.pdbx_seq_one_letter_code
_entity_poly.pdbx_strand_id
1 'polypeptide(L)' 'MGNWVEKLRAKLPRGLGDAPRFAKVVQALPLGPGSRLLVVEFGGRRLLIGQARTGLVRLGEAQGADLGGE' A
#
# COMPACT_ATOMS: atom_id res chain seq x y z
N MET A 1 -22.25 26.68 -5.37
CA MET A 1 -22.08 25.30 -4.87
C MET A 1 -20.83 25.30 -4.00
N GLY A 2 -20.96 25.05 -2.69
CA GLY A 2 -20.06 25.57 -1.65
C GLY A 2 -18.68 24.91 -1.51
N ASN A 3 -17.78 25.67 -0.88
CA ASN A 3 -16.39 25.37 -0.49
C ASN A 3 -16.20 24.22 0.52
N TRP A 4 -17.10 23.23 0.50
CA TRP A 4 -17.21 22.21 1.53
C TRP A 4 -15.96 21.33 1.63
N VAL A 5 -15.31 21.09 0.49
CA VAL A 5 -14.01 20.39 0.41
C VAL A 5 -12.93 21.14 1.18
N GLU A 6 -12.90 22.47 1.13
CA GLU A 6 -11.93 23.30 1.82
C GLU A 6 -12.15 23.30 3.34
N LYS A 7 -13.42 23.37 3.77
CA LYS A 7 -13.81 23.28 5.19
C LYS A 7 -13.48 21.91 5.80
N LEU A 8 -13.63 20.83 5.03
CA LEU A 8 -13.23 19.49 5.45
C LEU A 8 -11.71 19.38 5.59
N ARG A 9 -10.97 19.93 4.63
CA ARG A 9 -9.50 19.94 4.64
C ARG A 9 -8.94 20.76 5.81
N ALA A 10 -9.61 21.83 6.22
CA ALA A 10 -9.23 22.66 7.37
C ALA A 10 -9.54 22.00 8.73
N LYS A 11 -10.55 21.10 8.79
CA LYS A 11 -10.92 20.36 10.01
C LYS A 11 -10.14 19.05 10.20
N LEU A 12 -9.46 18.58 9.16
CA LEU A 12 -8.54 17.45 9.27
C LEU A 12 -7.28 17.90 10.04
N PRO A 13 -6.83 17.13 11.05
CA PRO A 13 -5.58 17.42 11.74
C PRO A 13 -4.46 17.53 10.70
N ARG A 14 -3.65 18.61 10.79
CA ARG A 14 -2.46 18.89 9.94
C ARG A 14 -1.33 17.87 10.21
N GLY A 15 -1.63 16.58 10.06
CA GLY A 15 -0.76 15.47 10.41
C GLY A 15 -1.23 14.12 9.88
N LEU A 16 -2.44 14.01 9.29
CA LEU A 16 -2.85 12.78 8.58
C LEU A 16 -2.08 12.55 7.27
N GLY A 17 -1.29 13.52 6.82
CA GLY A 17 -0.31 13.35 5.73
C GLY A 17 1.01 12.71 6.17
N ASP A 18 1.28 12.70 7.49
CA ASP A 18 2.57 12.30 8.08
C ASP A 18 2.39 11.31 9.26
N ALA A 19 1.21 10.67 9.36
CA ALA A 19 1.11 9.49 10.20
C ALA A 19 2.13 8.48 9.66
N PRO A 20 3.01 7.90 10.50
CA PRO A 20 3.98 6.92 10.04
C PRO A 20 3.20 5.85 9.29
N ARG A 21 3.40 5.78 7.97
CA ARG A 21 2.76 4.77 7.13
C ARG A 21 3.34 3.44 7.58
N PHE A 22 2.66 2.79 8.52
CA PHE A 22 3.04 1.47 9.02
C PHE A 22 3.10 0.46 7.87
N ALA A 23 2.30 0.67 6.82
CA ALA A 23 2.30 -0.07 5.57
C ALA A 23 2.39 0.86 4.36
N LYS A 24 3.14 0.47 3.33
CA LYS A 24 3.21 1.17 2.04
C LYS A 24 3.23 0.17 0.88
N VAL A 25 2.33 0.31 -0.08
CA VAL A 25 2.44 -0.42 -1.36
C VAL A 25 3.61 0.19 -2.13
N VAL A 26 4.63 -0.60 -2.42
CA VAL A 26 5.82 -0.18 -3.17
C VAL A 26 5.81 -0.66 -4.61
N GLN A 27 5.04 -1.70 -4.92
CA GLN A 27 4.84 -2.17 -6.29
C GLN A 27 3.46 -2.82 -6.43
N ALA A 28 2.85 -2.66 -7.61
CA ALA A 28 1.61 -3.32 -7.99
C ALA A 28 1.73 -3.86 -9.43
N LEU A 29 1.57 -5.16 -9.60
CA LEU A 29 1.65 -5.85 -10.89
C LEU A 29 0.30 -6.50 -11.22
N PRO A 30 -0.35 -6.15 -12.34
CA PRO A 30 -1.53 -6.86 -12.80
C PRO A 30 -1.21 -8.32 -13.12
N LEU A 31 -2.05 -9.26 -12.64
CA LEU A 31 -1.94 -10.69 -12.97
C LEU A 31 -3.06 -11.17 -13.90
N GLY A 32 -4.10 -10.34 -14.08
CA GLY A 32 -5.29 -10.67 -14.86
C GLY A 32 -6.47 -9.79 -14.49
N PRO A 33 -7.65 -10.00 -15.11
CA PRO A 33 -8.84 -9.22 -14.83
C PRO A 33 -9.24 -9.28 -13.36
N GLY A 34 -9.18 -8.13 -12.67
CA GLY A 34 -9.56 -8.03 -11.26
C GLY A 34 -8.58 -8.65 -10.27
N SER A 35 -7.36 -9.01 -10.70
CA SER A 35 -6.31 -9.55 -9.84
C SER A 35 -4.98 -8.83 -9.99
N ARG A 36 -4.28 -8.59 -8.88
CA ARG A 36 -2.98 -7.92 -8.84
C ARG A 36 -2.08 -8.56 -7.78
N LEU A 37 -0.78 -8.59 -8.05
CA LEU A 37 0.25 -8.80 -7.04
C LEU A 37 0.65 -7.44 -6.48
N LEU A 38 0.62 -7.29 -5.16
CA LEU A 38 1.09 -6.11 -4.45
C LEU A 38 2.34 -6.47 -3.64
N VAL A 39 3.34 -5.61 -3.68
CA VAL A 39 4.47 -5.63 -2.75
C VAL A 39 4.22 -4.54 -1.71
N VAL A 40 4.08 -4.94 -0.45
CA VAL A 40 3.78 -4.03 0.66
C VAL A 40 4.97 -4.01 1.62
N GLU A 41 5.57 -2.83 1.81
CA GLU A 41 6.53 -2.60 2.89
C GLU A 41 5.76 -2.41 4.20
N PHE A 42 6.06 -3.25 5.19
CA PHE A 42 5.47 -3.22 6.52
C PHE A 42 6.51 -3.66 7.56
N GLY A 43 6.77 -2.82 8.55
CA GLY A 43 7.73 -3.14 9.63
C GLY A 43 9.14 -3.49 9.13
N GLY A 44 9.63 -2.81 8.08
CA GLY A 44 10.95 -3.06 7.48
C GLY A 44 11.04 -4.34 6.63
N ARG A 45 9.91 -5.01 6.36
CA ARG A 45 9.83 -6.23 5.54
C ARG A 45 8.97 -5.98 4.31
N ARG A 46 9.20 -6.73 3.24
CA ARG A 46 8.35 -6.72 2.06
C ARG A 46 7.40 -7.92 2.08
N LEU A 47 6.11 -7.67 1.99
CA LEU A 47 5.06 -8.69 1.92
C LEU A 47 4.57 -8.79 0.48
N LEU A 48 4.42 -10.02 0.00
CA LEU A 48 3.76 -10.32 -1.28
C LEU A 48 2.29 -10.60 -1.02
N ILE A 49 1.41 -9.77 -1.57
CA ILE A 49 -0.04 -9.86 -1.37
C ILE A 49 -0.72 -10.09 -2.71
N GLY A 50 -1.47 -11.17 -2.84
CA GLY A 50 -2.42 -11.37 -3.92
C GLY A 50 -3.69 -10.58 -3.60
N GLN A 51 -4.04 -9.63 -4.47
CA GLN A 51 -5.31 -8.92 -4.43
C GLN A 51 -6.22 -9.48 -5.51
N ALA A 52 -7.45 -9.83 -5.14
CA ALA A 52 -8.53 -10.18 -6.06
C ALA A 52 -9.84 -9.52 -5.61
N ARG A 53 -10.91 -9.63 -6.42
CA ARG A 53 -12.25 -9.18 -6.01
C ARG A 53 -12.77 -9.86 -4.74
N THR A 54 -12.35 -11.11 -4.51
CA THR A 54 -12.72 -11.91 -3.34
C THR A 54 -11.96 -11.51 -2.07
N GLY A 55 -10.91 -10.70 -2.18
CA GLY A 55 -10.16 -10.20 -1.02
C GLY A 55 -8.65 -10.19 -1.24
N LEU A 56 -7.93 -10.26 -0.12
CA LEU A 56 -6.47 -10.26 -0.06
C LEU A 56 -5.97 -11.59 0.47
N VAL A 57 -4.90 -12.10 -0.12
CA VAL A 57 -4.16 -13.27 0.36
C VAL A 57 -2.69 -12.92 0.50
N ARG A 58 -2.06 -13.34 1.61
CA ARG A 58 -0.61 -13.22 1.78
C ARG A 58 0.06 -14.40 1.09
N LEU A 59 0.88 -14.12 0.08
CA LEU A 59 1.58 -15.11 -0.72
C LEU A 59 2.97 -15.43 -0.17
N GLY A 60 3.59 -14.46 0.49
CA GLY A 60 4.93 -14.62 1.06
C GLY A 60 5.46 -13.33 1.67
N GLU A 61 6.72 -13.39 2.09
CA GLU A 61 7.47 -12.23 2.57
C GLU A 61 8.94 -12.37 2.15
N ALA A 62 9.59 -11.24 1.87
CA ALA A 62 11.01 -11.14 1.62
C ALA A 62 11.66 -10.30 2.72
N GLN A 63 12.82 -10.76 3.22
CA GLN A 63 13.71 -9.88 3.96
C GLN A 63 14.24 -8.83 2.99
N GLY A 64 14.36 -7.57 3.42
CA GLY A 64 14.82 -6.46 2.58
C GLY A 64 16.32 -6.53 2.27
N ALA A 65 16.81 -7.66 1.79
CA ALA A 65 18.16 -7.85 1.29
C ALA A 65 18.08 -8.09 -0.22
N ASP A 66 18.60 -7.10 -0.94
CA ASP A 66 19.15 -7.13 -2.30
C ASP A 66 18.64 -8.23 -3.25
N LEU A 67 17.81 -7.85 -4.23
CA LEU A 67 17.62 -8.66 -5.46
C LEU A 67 18.80 -8.41 -6.43
N GLY A 68 20.02 -8.51 -5.91
CA GLY A 68 21.27 -8.50 -6.65
C GLY A 68 22.03 -9.79 -6.34
N GLY A 69 22.24 -10.60 -7.38
CA GLY A 69 22.73 -11.98 -7.30
C GLY A 69 21.64 -12.89 -7.88
N GLU A 70 21.78 -13.44 -9.08
CA GLU A 70 22.97 -13.88 -9.83
C GLU A 70 22.93 -13.44 -11.30
#